data_AF-A0A963SHT2-F1
#
_entry.id   AF-A0A963SHT2-F1
#
_cell.length_a   1.000
_cell.length_b   1.000
_cell.length_c   1.000
_cell.angle_alpha   90.00
_cell.angle_beta   90.00
_cell.angle_gamma   90.00
#
_symmetry.space_group_name_H-M   'P 1'
#
loop_
_entity.id
_entity.type
_entity.pdbx_description
1 polymer ?
#
loop_
_entity_poly.entity_id
_entity_poly.type
_entity_poly.pdbx_seq_one_letter_code
_entity_poly.pdbx_strand_id
1 'polypeptide(L)'
;MASFPRGGLLRSFVLAGAVLSLGACAVTSPIDVTSAGPGVASIDAIQLQSAASEEVQRAAFEAALHRALANSSIRLDKDAPYLGDFAIALRDARTGLAEPQDTTGESGQVDWASDPRKRHLFDGCKAKRIRATLVILSRESGAIVYRGEGEADACGFTEKDYDRLAARLVEDALGRGQQQPAG
;
A
#
# COMPACT_ATOMS: atom_id res chain seq x y z
N MET A 1 13.99 -81.41 -5.42
CA MET A 1 14.84 -80.75 -6.44
C MET A 1 14.05 -80.77 -7.75
N ALA A 2 13.92 -79.75 -8.58
CA ALA A 2 14.18 -78.29 -8.51
C ALA A 2 13.35 -77.64 -9.65
N SER A 3 13.15 -76.32 -9.82
CA SER A 3 13.60 -75.12 -9.09
C SER A 3 12.59 -73.98 -9.35
N PHE A 4 12.52 -72.95 -8.51
CA PHE A 4 11.67 -71.76 -8.76
C PHE A 4 12.49 -70.58 -9.31
N PRO A 5 12.08 -69.95 -10.44
CA PRO A 5 12.75 -68.76 -10.96
C PRO A 5 12.44 -67.53 -10.09
N ARG A 6 13.50 -66.89 -9.58
CA ARG A 6 13.44 -65.55 -8.99
C ARG A 6 13.57 -64.48 -10.07
N GLY A 7 12.91 -63.34 -9.85
CA GLY A 7 13.37 -62.04 -10.36
C GLY A 7 12.51 -61.43 -11.47
N GLY A 8 12.01 -60.22 -11.23
CA GLY A 8 11.19 -59.47 -12.19
C GLY A 8 10.61 -58.14 -11.70
N LEU A 9 10.96 -57.67 -10.49
CA LEU A 9 10.57 -56.35 -9.99
C LEU A 9 11.39 -55.26 -10.71
N LEU A 10 10.92 -54.80 -11.86
CA LEU A 10 11.53 -53.71 -12.61
C LEU A 10 10.54 -52.56 -12.86
N ARG A 11 10.70 -51.53 -12.01
CA ARG A 11 10.59 -50.12 -12.39
C ARG A 11 9.21 -49.57 -12.75
N SER A 12 8.37 -49.43 -11.73
CA SER A 12 7.47 -48.27 -11.62
C SER A 12 8.30 -46.99 -11.40
N PHE A 13 8.84 -46.40 -12.47
CA PHE A 13 9.34 -45.02 -12.43
C PHE A 13 8.14 -44.06 -12.44
N VAL A 14 7.53 -43.87 -11.27
CA VAL A 14 6.48 -42.86 -11.07
C VAL A 14 7.13 -41.48 -11.15
N LEU A 15 6.52 -40.59 -11.92
CA LEU A 15 6.96 -39.22 -12.15
C LEU A 15 7.17 -38.45 -10.83
N ALA A 16 8.43 -38.32 -10.44
CA ALA A 16 8.89 -37.38 -9.40
C ALA A 16 9.75 -36.29 -10.06
N GLY A 17 9.11 -35.46 -10.89
CA GLY A 17 9.79 -34.43 -11.68
C GLY A 17 8.94 -33.17 -11.86
N ALA A 18 9.54 -32.02 -11.58
CA ALA A 18 9.02 -30.67 -11.85
C ALA A 18 7.76 -30.23 -11.08
N VAL A 19 7.87 -30.13 -9.74
CA VAL A 19 7.20 -29.05 -8.98
C VAL A 19 8.28 -28.06 -8.49
N LEU A 20 8.98 -27.44 -9.45
CA LEU A 20 10.02 -26.42 -9.23
C LEU A 20 9.75 -25.17 -10.09
N SER A 21 8.47 -24.83 -10.21
CA SER A 21 7.94 -23.72 -11.02
C SER A 21 6.69 -23.18 -10.32
N LEU A 22 6.59 -21.92 -9.91
CA LEU A 22 7.54 -20.81 -10.02
C LEU A 22 7.70 -20.14 -8.66
N GLY A 23 8.92 -20.22 -8.10
CA GLY A 23 9.34 -19.40 -6.96
C GLY A 23 9.58 -17.95 -7.40
N ALA A 24 8.53 -17.26 -7.84
CA ALA A 24 8.56 -15.82 -7.96
C ALA A 24 8.65 -15.26 -6.53
N CYS A 25 9.87 -15.01 -6.06
CA CYS A 25 10.15 -14.27 -4.83
C CYS A 25 9.72 -12.82 -5.02
N ALA A 26 8.40 -12.61 -5.07
CA ALA A 26 7.76 -11.33 -5.19
C ALA A 26 8.01 -10.57 -3.89
N VAL A 27 8.77 -9.49 -3.98
CA VAL A 27 8.76 -8.48 -2.94
C VAL A 27 7.35 -7.94 -2.88
N THR A 28 6.67 -8.18 -1.77
CA THR A 28 5.41 -7.54 -1.37
C THR A 28 5.48 -7.31 0.12
N SER A 29 5.33 -6.06 0.57
CA SER A 29 4.96 -5.78 1.96
C SER A 29 3.43 -5.80 2.09
N PRO A 30 2.86 -5.92 3.31
CA PRO A 30 1.55 -5.34 3.58
C PRO A 30 1.59 -3.82 3.32
N ILE A 31 0.42 -3.22 3.10
CA ILE A 31 0.30 -1.77 3.14
C ILE A 31 0.27 -1.37 4.61
N ASP A 32 1.25 -0.57 5.02
CA ASP A 32 1.22 0.10 6.31
C ASP A 32 0.60 1.49 6.15
N VAL A 33 -0.17 1.95 7.15
CA VAL A 33 -0.79 3.29 7.15
C VAL A 33 -0.52 3.96 8.49
N THR A 34 0.21 5.07 8.44
CA THR A 34 0.37 5.99 9.55
C THR A 34 -0.56 7.18 9.34
N SER A 35 -1.35 7.56 10.35
CA SER A 35 -2.34 8.64 10.21
C SER A 35 -2.51 9.51 11.45
N ALA A 36 -2.97 10.73 11.23
CA ALA A 36 -3.21 11.78 12.21
C ALA A 36 -4.59 12.45 11.99
N GLY A 37 -5.08 13.08 13.06
CA GLY A 37 -6.42 13.68 13.11
C GLY A 37 -7.51 12.72 13.62
N PRO A 38 -8.73 13.23 13.88
CA PRO A 38 -9.87 12.44 14.35
C PRO A 38 -10.40 11.45 13.30
N GLY A 39 -10.11 11.63 12.02
CA GLY A 39 -10.81 10.93 10.95
C GLY A 39 -12.19 11.55 10.70
N VAL A 40 -13.07 10.79 10.05
CA VAL A 40 -14.35 11.29 9.53
C VAL A 40 -15.43 10.22 9.67
N ALA A 41 -16.29 10.38 10.68
CA ALA A 41 -17.22 9.34 11.13
C ALA A 41 -18.29 8.95 10.08
N SER A 42 -18.79 9.95 9.36
CA SER A 42 -19.68 9.79 8.22
C SER A 42 -19.38 10.89 7.18
N ILE A 43 -19.26 10.49 5.91
CA ILE A 43 -19.19 11.41 4.78
C ILE A 43 -20.07 10.85 3.66
N ASP A 44 -21.04 11.64 3.19
CA ASP A 44 -21.84 11.27 2.01
C ASP A 44 -21.26 11.83 0.70
N ALA A 45 -20.41 12.86 0.79
CA ALA A 45 -19.72 13.48 -0.34
C ALA A 45 -18.40 14.16 0.03
N ILE A 46 -17.41 14.08 -0.87
CA ILE A 46 -16.10 14.77 -0.77
C ILE A 46 -15.74 15.43 -2.11
N GLN A 47 -15.11 16.61 -2.08
CA GLN A 47 -14.49 17.20 -3.26
C GLN A 47 -13.03 16.75 -3.33
N LEU A 48 -12.68 15.83 -4.23
CA LEU A 48 -11.28 15.51 -4.47
C LEU A 48 -10.64 16.58 -5.39
N GLN A 49 -9.48 17.09 -5.00
CA GLN A 49 -8.69 18.02 -5.83
C GLN A 49 -8.00 17.26 -6.97
N SER A 50 -8.69 17.18 -8.11
CA SER A 50 -8.06 16.76 -9.36
C SER A 50 -7.12 17.87 -9.85
N ALA A 51 -5.84 17.54 -10.02
CA ALA A 51 -4.87 18.40 -10.66
C ALA A 51 -4.52 17.76 -12.01
N ALA A 52 -4.72 18.49 -13.10
CA ALA A 52 -4.31 18.06 -14.43
C ALA A 52 -2.79 17.79 -14.41
N SER A 53 -2.44 16.51 -14.40
CA SER A 53 -1.07 16.02 -14.23
C SER A 53 -0.76 15.01 -15.32
N GLU A 54 0.37 15.18 -15.97
CA GLU A 54 0.91 14.23 -16.94
C GLU A 54 1.56 13.01 -16.25
N GLU A 55 1.62 13.00 -14.91
CA GLU A 55 2.19 11.90 -14.13
C GLU A 55 1.22 10.71 -14.08
N VAL A 56 1.54 9.65 -14.83
CA VAL A 56 0.79 8.40 -14.92
C VAL A 56 0.45 7.81 -13.54
N GLN A 57 1.36 7.91 -12.57
CA GLN A 57 1.16 7.41 -11.21
C GLN A 57 0.11 8.22 -10.44
N ARG A 58 0.07 9.55 -10.62
CA ARG A 58 -0.94 10.41 -9.99
C ARG A 58 -2.32 10.10 -10.57
N ALA A 59 -2.44 10.03 -11.90
CA ALA A 59 -3.70 9.69 -12.56
C ALA A 59 -4.22 8.28 -12.19
N ALA A 60 -3.33 7.28 -12.12
CA ALA A 60 -3.70 5.93 -11.71
C ALA A 60 -4.19 5.87 -10.25
N PHE A 61 -3.58 6.63 -9.35
CA PHE A 61 -4.00 6.70 -7.95
C PHE A 61 -5.26 7.54 -7.74
N GLU A 62 -5.47 8.60 -8.52
CA GLU A 62 -6.73 9.36 -8.55
C GLU A 62 -7.91 8.47 -8.92
N ALA A 63 -7.76 7.66 -9.98
CA ALA A 63 -8.76 6.68 -10.40
C ALA A 63 -9.01 5.61 -9.30
N ALA A 64 -7.97 5.16 -8.61
CA ALA A 64 -8.09 4.25 -7.47
C ALA A 64 -8.83 4.89 -6.27
N LEU A 65 -8.55 6.15 -5.95
CA LEU A 65 -9.28 6.92 -4.93
C LEU A 65 -10.76 7.09 -5.30
N HIS A 66 -11.07 7.40 -6.56
CA HIS A 66 -12.46 7.49 -7.04
C HIS A 66 -13.21 6.16 -6.82
N ARG A 67 -12.57 5.02 -7.12
CA ARG A 67 -13.15 3.69 -6.87
C ARG A 67 -13.29 3.37 -5.38
N ALA A 68 -12.28 3.66 -4.57
CA ALA A 68 -12.32 3.44 -3.13
C ALA A 68 -13.45 4.23 -2.46
N LEU A 69 -13.56 5.53 -2.76
CA LEU A 69 -14.64 6.40 -2.27
C LEU A 69 -16.02 5.87 -2.69
N ALA A 70 -16.20 5.51 -3.97
CA ALA A 70 -17.45 4.95 -4.48
C ALA A 70 -17.82 3.61 -3.81
N ASN A 71 -16.85 2.73 -3.55
CA ASN A 71 -17.06 1.47 -2.82
C ASN A 71 -17.48 1.71 -1.36
N SER A 72 -17.03 2.82 -0.75
CA SER A 72 -17.47 3.29 0.56
C SER A 72 -18.78 4.12 0.51
N SER A 73 -19.47 4.16 -0.63
CA SER A 73 -20.68 4.98 -0.88
C SER A 73 -20.49 6.50 -0.77
N ILE A 74 -19.25 6.99 -0.78
CA ILE A 74 -18.92 8.42 -0.75
C ILE A 74 -18.98 8.97 -2.18
N ARG A 75 -19.79 10.01 -2.41
CA ARG A 75 -19.90 10.65 -3.72
C ARG A 75 -18.82 11.71 -3.93
N LEU A 76 -18.46 11.96 -5.18
CA LEU A 76 -17.65 13.12 -5.55
C LEU A 76 -18.58 14.30 -5.86
N ASP A 77 -18.44 15.40 -5.13
CA ASP A 77 -19.24 16.60 -5.30
C ASP A 77 -18.37 17.86 -5.13
N LYS A 78 -18.53 18.84 -6.01
CA LYS A 78 -17.78 20.11 -5.97
C LYS A 78 -18.15 20.98 -4.77
N ASP A 79 -19.36 20.84 -4.24
CA ASP A 79 -19.89 21.62 -3.12
C ASP A 79 -19.86 20.83 -1.79
N ALA A 80 -19.19 19.66 -1.79
CA ALA A 80 -19.07 18.80 -0.62
C ALA A 80 -18.52 19.53 0.63
N PRO A 81 -18.97 19.15 1.85
CA PRO A 81 -18.49 19.74 3.11
C PRO A 81 -17.03 19.38 3.42
N TYR A 82 -16.47 18.35 2.77
CA TYR A 82 -15.08 17.95 2.91
C TYR A 82 -14.30 18.14 1.61
N LEU A 83 -13.05 18.59 1.74
CA LEU A 83 -12.06 18.68 0.67
C LEU A 83 -11.06 17.55 0.84
N GLY A 84 -10.84 16.75 -0.19
CA GLY A 84 -9.75 15.77 -0.26
C GLY A 84 -8.63 16.27 -1.16
N ASP A 85 -7.38 16.16 -0.72
CA ASP A 85 -6.20 16.33 -1.57
C ASP A 85 -5.25 15.14 -1.35
N PHE A 86 -4.44 14.84 -2.36
CA PHE A 86 -3.59 13.66 -2.35
C PHE A 86 -2.26 13.87 -3.09
N ALA A 87 -1.27 13.13 -2.62
CA ALA A 87 0.04 13.04 -3.24
C ALA A 87 0.44 11.57 -3.37
N ILE A 88 1.25 11.25 -4.38
CA ILE A 88 1.82 9.92 -4.54
C ILE A 88 3.24 10.00 -5.10
N ALA A 89 4.13 9.15 -4.60
CA ALA A 89 5.50 9.04 -5.05
C ALA A 89 5.91 7.57 -5.21
N LEU A 90 6.78 7.30 -6.19
CA LEU A 90 7.36 5.98 -6.46
C LEU A 90 8.89 6.08 -6.44
N ARG A 91 9.54 5.44 -5.46
CA ARG A 91 11.02 5.46 -5.30
C ARG A 91 11.63 4.06 -5.26
N ASP A 92 12.95 3.97 -5.20
CA ASP A 92 13.65 2.70 -4.90
C ASP A 92 13.42 2.35 -3.42
N ALA A 93 13.03 1.12 -3.10
CA ALA A 93 12.75 0.74 -1.72
C ALA A 93 14.01 0.74 -0.82
N ARG A 94 15.21 0.77 -1.42
CA ARG A 94 16.50 0.84 -0.70
C ARG A 94 16.88 2.26 -0.29
N THR A 95 16.13 3.28 -0.70
CA THR A 95 16.30 4.66 -0.24
C THR A 95 15.21 5.01 0.78
N GLY A 96 15.64 5.32 1.99
CA GLY A 96 14.77 5.78 3.07
C GLY A 96 14.46 7.27 2.96
N LEU A 97 13.49 7.72 3.77
CA LEU A 97 13.28 9.13 4.09
C LEU A 97 13.31 9.32 5.60
N ALA A 98 14.03 10.34 6.03
CA ALA A 98 14.05 10.86 7.39
C ALA A 98 14.02 12.39 7.27
N GLU A 99 13.34 13.08 8.17
CA GLU A 99 13.36 14.54 8.19
C GLU A 99 14.66 15.05 8.87
N PRO A 100 15.11 16.29 8.61
CA PRO A 100 16.39 16.76 9.13
C PRO A 100 16.48 16.69 10.66
N GLN A 101 15.38 16.95 11.37
CA GLN A 101 15.30 16.82 12.83
C GLN A 101 15.35 15.37 13.34
N ASP A 102 15.06 14.38 12.50
CA ASP A 102 15.06 12.95 12.86
C ASP A 102 16.49 12.35 12.88
N THR A 103 17.48 13.14 12.47
CA THR A 103 18.91 12.77 12.45
C THR A 103 19.66 13.12 13.74
N THR A 104 18.97 13.58 14.79
CA THR A 104 19.61 14.10 16.00
C THR A 104 19.84 13.03 17.08
N GLY A 105 21.10 12.59 17.24
CA GLY A 105 21.52 11.84 18.43
C GLY A 105 22.96 11.34 18.39
N GLU A 106 23.68 11.44 19.52
CA GLU A 106 25.04 10.88 19.70
C GLU A 106 25.11 9.35 19.50
N SER A 107 23.96 8.66 19.47
CA SER A 107 23.84 7.22 19.19
C SER A 107 23.92 6.86 17.69
N GLY A 108 23.87 7.83 16.77
CA GLY A 108 23.87 7.57 15.33
C GLY A 108 22.63 6.84 14.81
N GLN A 109 21.55 6.84 15.59
CA GLN A 109 20.29 6.18 15.29
C GLN A 109 19.33 7.21 14.64
N VAL A 110 18.92 6.93 13.40
CA VAL A 110 18.01 7.79 12.62
C VAL A 110 16.58 7.30 12.83
N ASP A 111 15.66 8.22 13.16
CA ASP A 111 14.23 7.92 13.08
C ASP A 111 13.78 8.07 11.61
N TRP A 112 13.05 7.09 11.09
CA TRP A 112 12.76 7.02 9.66
C TRP A 112 11.27 7.22 9.40
N ALA A 113 10.93 8.38 8.86
CA ALA A 113 9.65 8.61 8.18
C ALA A 113 9.37 7.59 7.06
N SER A 114 10.38 6.84 6.60
CA SER A 114 10.27 5.61 5.80
C SER A 114 11.59 4.80 5.82
N ASP A 115 11.65 3.68 6.54
CA ASP A 115 12.87 2.87 6.76
C ASP A 115 13.36 2.16 5.48
N PRO A 116 14.63 2.34 5.04
CA PRO A 116 15.15 1.70 3.82
C PRO A 116 15.10 0.17 3.89
N ARG A 117 14.45 -0.47 2.91
CA ARG A 117 14.36 -1.93 2.81
C ARG A 117 15.76 -2.55 2.63
N LYS A 118 16.14 -3.40 3.58
CA LYS A 118 17.36 -4.23 3.51
C LYS A 118 17.22 -5.24 2.36
N ARG A 119 18.27 -5.37 1.53
CA ARG A 119 18.27 -6.34 0.41
C ARG A 119 18.43 -7.76 0.94
N HIS A 120 17.52 -8.66 0.58
CA HIS A 120 17.63 -10.09 0.88
C HIS A 120 18.35 -10.84 -0.25
N LEU A 121 19.00 -11.97 0.10
CA LEU A 121 19.75 -12.79 -0.87
C LEU A 121 18.86 -13.39 -1.99
N PHE A 122 17.55 -13.47 -1.75
CA PHE A 122 16.56 -14.03 -2.67
C PHE A 122 15.68 -12.96 -3.35
N ASP A 123 16.03 -11.66 -3.23
CA ASP A 123 15.35 -10.59 -3.96
C ASP A 123 15.64 -10.68 -5.46
N GLY A 124 14.71 -11.28 -6.22
CA GLY A 124 14.83 -11.43 -7.69
C GLY A 124 14.63 -10.13 -8.49
N CYS A 125 14.39 -8.99 -7.83
CA CYS A 125 14.02 -7.73 -8.46
C CYS A 125 14.61 -6.51 -7.74
N LYS A 126 14.59 -5.34 -8.40
CA LYS A 126 14.84 -4.05 -7.74
C LYS A 126 13.53 -3.55 -7.14
N ALA A 127 13.32 -3.82 -5.85
CA ALA A 127 12.14 -3.37 -5.12
C ALA A 127 11.92 -1.84 -5.23
N LYS A 128 10.67 -1.46 -5.41
CA LYS A 128 10.18 -0.07 -5.45
C LYS A 128 9.23 0.15 -4.27
N ARG A 129 9.27 1.36 -3.71
CA ARG A 129 8.33 1.80 -2.68
C ARG A 129 7.34 2.79 -3.27
N ILE A 130 6.06 2.51 -3.09
CA ILE A 130 4.98 3.47 -3.28
C ILE A 130 4.72 4.14 -1.93
N ARG A 131 4.60 5.48 -1.90
CA ARG A 131 4.05 6.24 -0.77
C ARG A 131 2.91 7.09 -1.32
N ALA A 132 1.74 6.99 -0.72
CA ALA A 132 0.63 7.89 -1.02
C ALA A 132 0.14 8.57 0.25
N THR A 133 -0.21 9.85 0.15
CA THR A 133 -0.78 10.64 1.23
C THR A 133 -2.19 11.07 0.83
N LEU A 134 -3.15 10.91 1.74
CA LEU A 134 -4.50 11.44 1.63
C LEU A 134 -4.72 12.45 2.77
N VAL A 135 -5.11 13.67 2.43
CA VAL A 135 -5.50 14.71 3.38
C VAL A 135 -6.97 15.03 3.17
N ILE A 136 -7.75 15.06 4.25
CA ILE A 136 -9.15 15.51 4.24
C ILE A 136 -9.26 16.72 5.16
N LEU A 137 -9.86 17.79 4.65
CA LEU A 137 -10.13 19.03 5.37
C LEU A 137 -11.64 19.27 5.47
N SER A 138 -12.09 19.83 6.59
CA SER A 138 -13.44 20.43 6.67
C SER A 138 -13.45 21.76 5.90
N ARG A 139 -14.43 21.95 5.01
CA ARG A 139 -14.64 23.22 4.31
C ARG A 139 -15.11 24.33 5.26
N GLU A 140 -15.86 23.98 6.31
CA GLU A 140 -16.42 24.93 7.27
C GLU A 140 -15.34 25.59 8.12
N SER A 141 -14.42 24.79 8.67
CA SER A 141 -13.37 25.27 9.58
C SER A 141 -11.99 25.43 8.94
N GLY A 142 -11.79 24.92 7.73
CA GLY A 142 -10.48 24.81 7.08
C GLY A 142 -9.51 23.82 7.77
N ALA A 143 -9.94 23.14 8.84
CA ALA A 143 -9.08 22.25 9.61
C ALA A 143 -8.87 20.90 8.91
N ILE A 144 -7.66 20.35 9.01
CA ILE A 144 -7.36 18.97 8.63
C ILE A 144 -8.08 18.03 9.61
N VAL A 145 -9.07 17.30 9.13
CA VAL A 145 -9.79 16.27 9.90
C VAL A 145 -9.14 14.89 9.76
N TYR A 146 -8.40 14.67 8.68
CA TYR A 146 -7.61 13.46 8.47
C TYR A 146 -6.34 13.75 7.66
N ARG A 147 -5.23 13.13 8.04
CA ARG A 147 -4.04 12.95 7.21
C ARG A 147 -3.59 11.50 7.36
N GLY A 148 -3.59 10.74 6.28
CA GLY A 148 -3.10 9.38 6.24
C GLY A 148 -1.99 9.22 5.22
N GLU A 149 -0.98 8.43 5.56
CA GLU A 149 0.16 8.13 4.70
C GLU A 149 0.31 6.60 4.62
N GLY A 150 0.14 6.07 3.42
CA GLY A 150 0.22 4.64 3.14
C GLY A 150 1.47 4.29 2.34
N GLU A 151 2.22 3.28 2.79
CA GLU A 151 3.41 2.79 2.09
C GLU A 151 3.32 1.29 1.78
N ALA A 152 3.87 0.90 0.63
CA ALA A 152 4.09 -0.51 0.29
C ALA A 152 5.33 -0.70 -0.61
N ASP A 153 5.96 -1.87 -0.50
CA ASP A 153 7.08 -2.29 -1.34
C ASP A 153 6.65 -3.38 -2.34
N ALA A 154 6.99 -3.21 -3.62
CA ALA A 154 6.72 -4.17 -4.68
C ALA A 154 7.88 -4.28 -5.70
N CYS A 155 7.98 -5.38 -6.44
CA CYS A 155 8.87 -5.46 -7.61
C CYS A 155 8.41 -4.55 -8.78
N GLY A 156 7.13 -4.22 -8.80
CA GLY A 156 6.46 -3.31 -9.73
C GLY A 156 5.00 -3.16 -9.27
N PHE A 157 4.40 -2.00 -9.53
CA PHE A 157 3.04 -1.71 -9.10
C PHE A 157 2.05 -1.86 -10.25
N THR A 158 0.94 -2.52 -9.96
CA THR A 158 -0.21 -2.74 -10.85
C THR A 158 -1.39 -1.90 -10.41
N GLU A 159 -2.41 -1.74 -11.25
CA GLU A 159 -3.65 -1.03 -10.89
C GLU A 159 -4.26 -1.52 -9.56
N LYS A 160 -4.23 -2.84 -9.33
CA LYS A 160 -4.69 -3.47 -8.08
C LYS A 160 -3.92 -3.02 -6.84
N ASP A 161 -2.66 -2.60 -6.98
CA ASP A 161 -1.87 -2.09 -5.86
C ASP A 161 -2.26 -0.66 -5.50
N TYR A 162 -2.54 0.18 -6.50
CA TYR A 162 -3.15 1.49 -6.30
C TYR A 162 -4.54 1.38 -5.65
N ASP A 163 -5.38 0.45 -6.12
CA ASP A 163 -6.70 0.19 -5.53
C ASP A 163 -6.62 -0.22 -4.06
N ARG A 164 -5.72 -1.16 -3.71
CA ARG A 164 -5.52 -1.59 -2.32
C ARG A 164 -5.03 -0.44 -1.44
N LEU A 165 -4.13 0.40 -1.95
CA LEU A 165 -3.58 1.55 -1.23
C LEU A 165 -4.64 2.63 -0.99
N ALA A 166 -5.42 2.96 -2.02
CA ALA A 166 -6.52 3.92 -1.95
C ALA A 166 -7.64 3.44 -1.01
N ALA A 167 -8.05 2.18 -1.13
CA ALA A 167 -9.04 1.58 -0.23
C ALA A 167 -8.58 1.63 1.23
N ARG A 168 -7.33 1.27 1.51
CA ARG A 168 -6.79 1.26 2.88
C ARG A 168 -6.77 2.66 3.52
N LEU A 169 -6.45 3.70 2.75
CA LEU A 169 -6.48 5.09 3.22
C LEU A 169 -7.91 5.59 3.48
N VAL A 170 -8.88 5.23 2.63
CA VAL A 170 -10.30 5.58 2.85
C VAL A 170 -10.89 4.83 4.05
N GLU A 171 -10.59 3.52 4.19
CA GLU A 171 -10.97 2.71 5.35
C GLU A 171 -10.43 3.28 6.66
N ASP A 172 -9.17 3.70 6.70
CA ASP A 172 -8.54 4.27 7.89
C ASP A 172 -9.14 5.64 8.26
N ALA A 173 -9.42 6.50 7.27
CA ALA A 173 -10.09 7.78 7.49
C ALA A 173 -11.48 7.62 8.12
N LEU A 174 -12.28 6.68 7.63
CA LEU A 174 -13.61 6.37 8.15
C LEU A 174 -13.55 5.67 9.52
N GLY A 175 -12.68 4.68 9.66
CA GLY A 175 -12.54 3.88 10.87
C GLY A 175 -12.11 4.71 12.09
N ARG A 176 -11.20 5.68 11.90
CA ARG A 176 -10.81 6.61 12.98
C ARG A 176 -11.96 7.50 13.43
N GLY A 177 -12.76 8.01 12.49
CA GLY A 177 -13.92 8.83 12.81
C GLY A 177 -14.96 8.11 13.67
N GLN A 178 -15.12 6.81 13.47
CA GLN A 178 -16.02 5.96 14.28
C GLN A 178 -15.49 5.65 15.69
N GLN A 179 -14.18 5.79 15.92
CA GLN A 179 -13.54 5.55 17.22
C GLN A 179 -13.55 6.79 18.13
N GLN A 180 -13.81 7.97 17.58
CA GLN A 180 -13.95 9.20 18.35
C GLN A 180 -15.27 9.18 19.13
N PRO A 181 -15.26 9.22 20.48
CA PRO A 181 -16.50 9.34 21.24
C PRO A 181 -17.17 10.68 20.94
N ALA A 182 -18.50 10.67 20.82
CA ALA A 182 -19.29 11.90 20.74
C ALA A 182 -19.16 12.66 22.08
N GLY A 183 -18.45 13.79 22.04
CA GLY A 183 -18.26 14.71 23.16
C GLY A 183 -19.35 15.78 23.25
#